data_AF-A0A703TFC7-F1
#
_entry.id   AF-A0A703TFC7-F1
#
_cell.length_a   1.000
_cell.length_b   1.000
_cell.length_c   1.000
_cell.angle_alpha   90.00
_cell.angle_beta   90.00
_cell.angle_gamma   90.00
#
_symmetry.space_group_name_H-M   'P 1'
#
loop_
_entity.id
_entity.type
_entity.pdbx_description
1 polymer ?
#
loop_
_entity_poly.entity_id
_entity_poly.type
_entity_poly.pdbx_seq_one_letter_code
_entity_poly.pdbx_strand_id
1 'polypeptide(L)'
;MKIISLGVIAAVLFVSNSIVPVYATEQELALNSKAFSVKLGATRVIYHAGTAGATLSVSNPQNYPILVQSSVKAEDKRSPAPFMVMPPLFRLEANQQSQLRIVRTGGDMPTDRETLQWVCVKAVPPENEPSDTQAKGATLDLNLSINVCDKLIFRPDAVKGTPEDVAGNLRWVETGNKLKVENPTPFYMNLASVTVGGKPITGLEYIPPFADKTLNMPGGTRGDIEWRVITDFGGESHPFHYILE
;
A
#
# COMPACT_ATOMS: atom_id res chain seq x y z
N MET A 1 39.08 47.08 78.98
CA MET A 1 40.42 47.07 78.35
C MET A 1 40.94 45.63 78.39
N LYS A 2 41.12 45.00 77.22
CA LYS A 2 42.03 43.86 76.95
C LYS A 2 41.97 42.59 77.84
N ILE A 3 41.51 41.48 77.25
CA ILE A 3 42.29 40.28 76.87
C ILE A 3 41.37 39.06 76.77
N ILE A 4 41.59 38.34 75.67
CA ILE A 4 40.95 37.15 75.14
C ILE A 4 41.42 35.91 75.91
N SER A 5 40.53 34.95 76.17
CA SER A 5 40.90 33.56 76.43
C SER A 5 39.99 32.64 75.60
N LEU A 6 40.60 31.97 74.63
CA LEU A 6 40.03 30.94 73.77
C LEU A 6 39.70 29.68 74.59
N GLY A 7 38.44 29.24 74.55
CA GLY A 7 38.04 27.88 74.92
C GLY A 7 37.57 27.16 73.65
N VAL A 8 38.34 26.18 73.20
CA VAL A 8 38.05 25.34 72.03
C VAL A 8 36.85 24.44 72.36
N ILE A 9 35.74 24.60 71.64
CA ILE A 9 34.64 23.62 71.62
C ILE A 9 34.64 22.98 70.24
N ALA A 10 35.00 21.71 70.18
CA ALA A 10 34.91 20.89 68.98
C ALA A 10 33.43 20.72 68.60
N ALA A 11 33.01 21.37 67.51
CA ALA A 11 31.73 21.11 66.88
C ALA A 11 31.89 19.92 65.93
N VAL A 12 31.36 18.76 66.32
CA VAL A 12 31.27 17.58 65.44
C VAL A 12 30.21 17.88 64.38
N LEU A 13 30.65 18.14 63.15
CA LEU A 13 29.79 18.24 61.97
C LEU A 13 29.28 16.84 61.60
N PHE A 14 28.07 16.51 62.01
CA PHE A 14 27.34 15.37 61.45
C PHE A 14 26.80 15.75 60.08
N VAL A 15 27.52 15.37 59.02
CA VAL A 15 27.01 15.42 57.64
C VAL A 15 26.10 14.21 57.46
N SER A 16 24.80 14.36 57.69
CA SER A 16 23.82 13.34 57.31
C SER A 16 23.58 13.44 55.80
N ASN A 17 24.30 12.62 55.03
CA ASN A 17 23.96 12.36 53.62
C ASN A 17 22.67 11.55 53.56
N SER A 18 21.53 12.22 53.51
CA SER A 18 20.25 11.60 53.16
C SER A 18 20.27 11.34 51.66
N ILE A 19 20.75 10.18 51.24
CA ILE A 19 20.53 9.68 49.88
C ILE A 19 19.03 9.34 49.82
N VAL A 20 18.24 10.21 49.19
CA VAL A 20 16.85 9.87 48.85
C VAL A 20 16.92 9.05 47.56
N PRO A 21 16.60 7.74 47.57
CA PRO A 21 16.47 7.00 46.32
C PRO A 21 15.33 7.61 45.51
N VAL A 22 15.64 8.21 44.36
CA VAL A 22 14.65 8.56 43.35
C VAL A 22 14.20 7.24 42.72
N TYR A 23 13.09 6.69 43.18
CA TYR A 23 12.43 5.60 42.48
C TYR A 23 11.82 6.17 41.21
N ALA A 24 12.43 5.89 40.05
CA ALA A 24 11.75 6.07 38.78
C ALA A 24 10.58 5.08 38.77
N THR A 25 9.36 5.58 38.91
CA THR A 25 8.15 4.76 38.69
C THR A 25 8.15 4.33 37.24
N GLU A 26 8.25 3.02 36.98
CA GLU A 26 8.02 2.46 35.64
C GLU A 26 6.61 2.87 35.20
N GLN A 27 6.55 3.72 34.17
CA GLN A 27 5.28 4.20 33.64
C GLN A 27 4.78 3.17 32.64
N GLU A 28 3.87 2.31 33.09
CA GLU A 28 3.25 1.29 32.26
C GLU A 28 2.37 1.98 31.19
N LEU A 29 2.79 1.92 29.93
CA LEU A 29 2.05 2.51 28.81
C LEU A 29 0.82 1.64 28.51
N ALA A 30 -0.37 2.13 28.83
CA ALA A 30 -1.61 1.51 28.40
C ALA A 30 -1.84 1.80 26.90
N LEU A 31 -1.60 0.79 26.05
CA LEU A 31 -1.82 0.84 24.60
C LEU A 31 -3.22 0.31 24.26
N ASN A 32 -4.13 1.20 23.84
CA ASN A 32 -5.41 0.81 23.24
C ASN A 32 -5.24 0.66 21.73
N SER A 33 -4.94 -0.55 21.25
CA SER A 33 -4.81 -0.82 19.82
C SER A 33 -6.19 -0.92 19.15
N LYS A 34 -6.52 0.02 18.27
CA LYS A 34 -7.74 -0.02 17.45
C LYS A 34 -7.41 -0.58 16.07
N ALA A 35 -7.97 -1.73 15.73
CA ALA A 35 -7.87 -2.27 14.38
C ALA A 35 -8.67 -1.40 13.39
N PHE A 36 -8.08 -1.08 12.25
CA PHE A 36 -8.70 -0.27 11.20
C PHE A 36 -8.44 -0.88 9.83
N SER A 37 -9.48 -1.00 9.00
CA SER A 37 -9.41 -1.62 7.68
C SER A 37 -10.53 -1.13 6.78
N VAL A 38 -10.31 -1.15 5.47
CA VAL A 38 -11.33 -0.85 4.46
C VAL A 38 -11.26 -1.95 3.42
N LYS A 39 -12.41 -2.46 2.98
CA LYS A 39 -12.46 -3.55 1.99
C LYS A 39 -12.87 -2.98 0.64
N LEU A 40 -12.09 -3.28 -0.40
CA LEU A 40 -12.48 -3.05 -1.78
C LEU A 40 -13.00 -4.35 -2.39
N GLY A 41 -13.94 -4.23 -3.34
CA GLY A 41 -14.57 -5.37 -4.00
C GLY A 41 -13.68 -6.08 -5.02
N ALA A 42 -12.56 -5.47 -5.40
CA ALA A 42 -11.58 -5.99 -6.35
C ALA A 42 -10.17 -5.52 -5.93
N THR A 43 -9.15 -6.00 -6.63
CA THR A 43 -7.75 -5.53 -6.52
C THR A 43 -7.33 -4.68 -7.73
N ARG A 44 -8.23 -4.56 -8.70
CA ARG A 44 -8.07 -3.82 -9.95
C ARG A 44 -9.43 -3.58 -10.61
N VAL A 45 -9.48 -2.57 -11.46
CA VAL A 45 -10.65 -2.22 -12.25
C VAL A 45 -10.22 -2.05 -13.71
N ILE A 46 -10.85 -2.80 -14.61
CA ILE A 46 -10.67 -2.61 -16.06
C ILE A 46 -11.75 -1.64 -16.54
N TYR A 47 -11.31 -0.51 -17.09
CA TYR A 47 -12.17 0.50 -17.70
C TYR A 47 -12.15 0.31 -19.21
N HIS A 48 -13.21 -0.30 -19.77
CA HIS A 48 -13.35 -0.44 -21.22
C HIS A 48 -13.81 0.89 -21.86
N ALA A 49 -13.15 1.31 -22.94
CA ALA A 49 -13.41 2.62 -23.56
C ALA A 49 -14.86 2.82 -24.01
N GLY A 50 -15.50 1.78 -24.55
CA GLY A 50 -16.90 1.82 -24.99
C GLY A 50 -17.96 1.86 -23.88
N THR A 51 -17.59 1.81 -22.58
CA THR A 51 -18.57 1.82 -21.48
C THR A 51 -18.77 3.21 -20.88
N ALA A 52 -19.95 3.43 -20.28
CA ALA A 52 -20.30 4.67 -19.60
C ALA A 52 -19.62 4.86 -18.22
N GLY A 53 -18.67 3.99 -17.87
CA GLY A 53 -17.99 3.96 -16.58
C GLY A 53 -17.63 2.56 -16.12
N ALA A 54 -16.93 2.51 -15.00
CA ALA A 54 -16.66 1.29 -14.24
C ALA A 54 -17.16 1.46 -12.80
N THR A 55 -17.23 0.38 -12.04
CA THR A 55 -17.64 0.44 -10.63
C THR A 55 -16.67 -0.31 -9.73
N LEU A 56 -16.59 0.12 -8.47
CA LEU A 56 -15.76 -0.49 -7.45
C LEU A 56 -16.53 -0.49 -6.13
N SER A 57 -16.74 -1.64 -5.51
CA SER A 57 -17.39 -1.69 -4.20
C SER A 57 -16.40 -1.34 -3.09
N VAL A 58 -16.89 -0.65 -2.07
CA VAL A 58 -16.16 -0.32 -0.85
C VAL A 58 -17.01 -0.68 0.36
N SER A 59 -16.43 -1.36 1.35
CA SER A 59 -17.11 -1.75 2.58
C SER A 59 -16.34 -1.29 3.81
N ASN A 60 -17.08 -0.81 4.80
CA ASN A 60 -16.60 -0.50 6.14
C ASN A 60 -16.79 -1.74 7.04
N PRO A 61 -15.74 -2.47 7.44
CA PRO A 61 -15.88 -3.60 8.35
C PRO A 61 -15.87 -3.18 9.84
N GLN A 62 -15.76 -1.89 10.16
CA GLN A 62 -15.85 -1.41 11.53
C GLN A 62 -17.32 -1.34 12.00
N ASN A 63 -17.48 -1.39 13.33
CA ASN A 63 -18.75 -1.17 14.02
C ASN A 63 -19.05 0.33 14.28
N TYR A 64 -18.32 1.23 13.64
CA TYR A 64 -18.50 2.69 13.69
C TYR A 64 -18.37 3.28 12.27
N PRO A 65 -18.96 4.44 12.00
CA PRO A 65 -18.87 5.12 10.70
C PRO A 65 -17.43 5.55 10.38
N ILE A 66 -17.09 5.60 9.10
CA ILE A 66 -15.80 6.10 8.59
C ILE A 66 -16.02 7.15 7.51
N LEU A 67 -15.06 8.05 7.32
CA LEU A 67 -15.04 8.96 6.17
C LEU A 67 -14.24 8.31 5.05
N VAL A 68 -14.81 8.29 3.84
CA VAL A 68 -14.19 7.70 2.65
C VAL A 68 -13.97 8.79 1.60
N GLN A 69 -12.73 8.96 1.19
CA GLN A 69 -12.34 9.82 0.08
C GLN A 69 -11.80 8.98 -1.07
N SER A 70 -12.33 9.17 -2.28
CA SER A 70 -11.94 8.43 -3.48
C SER A 70 -11.31 9.36 -4.51
N SER A 71 -10.22 8.94 -5.13
CA SER A 71 -9.51 9.73 -6.15
C SER A 71 -8.83 8.84 -7.18
N VAL A 72 -8.50 9.40 -8.36
CA VAL A 72 -7.71 8.69 -9.37
C VAL A 72 -6.39 9.43 -9.62
N LYS A 73 -5.29 8.67 -9.64
CA LYS A 73 -3.94 9.15 -9.95
C LYS A 73 -3.43 8.53 -11.24
N ALA A 74 -2.57 9.24 -11.95
CA ALA A 74 -1.86 8.72 -13.11
C ALA A 74 -0.85 7.63 -12.69
N GLU A 75 -0.20 6.99 -13.67
CA GLU A 75 0.75 5.89 -13.44
C GLU A 75 1.89 6.26 -12.48
N ASP A 76 2.31 7.53 -12.45
CA ASP A 76 3.32 8.10 -11.54
C ASP A 76 2.87 8.15 -10.06
N LYS A 77 1.62 7.76 -9.77
CA LYS A 77 0.96 7.76 -8.45
C LYS A 77 0.82 9.15 -7.80
N ARG A 78 1.11 10.23 -8.53
CA ARG A 78 1.15 11.60 -8.02
C ARG A 78 0.18 12.49 -8.77
N SER A 79 0.34 12.53 -10.09
CA SER A 79 -0.43 13.39 -10.98
C SER A 79 -1.90 12.99 -10.99
N PRO A 80 -2.85 13.94 -11.10
CA PRO A 80 -4.24 13.62 -11.31
C PRO A 80 -4.43 12.92 -12.67
N ALA A 81 -5.31 11.93 -12.71
CA ALA A 81 -5.71 11.28 -13.96
C ALA A 81 -7.03 11.88 -14.49
N PRO A 82 -7.35 11.73 -15.79
CA PRO A 82 -8.60 12.23 -16.38
C PRO A 82 -9.82 11.36 -16.03
N PHE A 83 -9.97 11.01 -14.75
CA PHE A 83 -11.05 10.20 -14.20
C PHE A 83 -11.59 10.82 -12.92
N MET A 84 -12.89 10.65 -12.69
CA MET A 84 -13.56 11.05 -11.46
C MET A 84 -14.22 9.83 -10.82
N VAL A 85 -14.21 9.80 -9.48
CA VAL A 85 -14.93 8.80 -8.68
C VAL A 85 -16.12 9.47 -8.01
N MET A 86 -17.28 8.85 -8.09
CA MET A 86 -18.52 9.32 -7.48
C MET A 86 -19.07 8.26 -6.52
N PRO A 87 -19.40 8.63 -5.27
CA PRO A 87 -19.10 9.92 -4.62
C PRO A 87 -17.59 10.09 -4.34
N PRO A 88 -17.03 11.31 -4.47
CA PRO A 88 -15.61 11.56 -4.21
C PRO A 88 -15.28 11.65 -2.71
N LEU A 89 -16.25 12.02 -1.88
CA LEU A 89 -16.14 12.10 -0.42
C LEU A 89 -17.50 11.79 0.21
N PHE A 90 -17.55 10.84 1.14
CA PHE A 90 -18.79 10.46 1.80
C PHE A 90 -18.52 9.73 3.12
N ARG A 91 -19.52 9.73 4.01
CA ARG A 91 -19.52 8.91 5.23
C ARG A 91 -20.07 7.52 4.90
N LEU A 92 -19.39 6.48 5.37
CA LEU A 92 -19.80 5.09 5.23
C LEU A 92 -20.11 4.54 6.62
N GLU A 93 -21.35 4.13 6.86
CA GLU A 93 -21.82 3.66 8.17
C GLU A 93 -21.16 2.36 8.60
N ALA A 94 -21.32 2.00 9.87
CA ALA A 94 -20.85 0.75 10.43
C ALA A 94 -21.36 -0.44 9.60
N ASN A 95 -20.45 -1.35 9.22
CA ASN A 95 -20.74 -2.54 8.42
C ASN A 95 -21.37 -2.27 7.04
N GLN A 96 -21.40 -1.01 6.59
CA GLN A 96 -22.04 -0.65 5.33
C GLN A 96 -21.14 -0.97 4.14
N GLN A 97 -21.77 -1.42 3.06
CA GLN A 97 -21.16 -1.51 1.73
C GLN A 97 -21.77 -0.46 0.81
N SER A 98 -20.93 0.18 0.00
CA SER A 98 -21.33 1.13 -1.03
C SER A 98 -20.62 0.81 -2.35
N GLN A 99 -21.06 1.48 -3.42
CA GLN A 99 -20.50 1.34 -4.76
C GLN A 99 -20.01 2.69 -5.26
N LEU A 100 -18.74 2.73 -5.65
CA LEU A 100 -18.10 3.85 -6.29
C LEU A 100 -18.30 3.71 -7.81
N ARG A 101 -18.69 4.80 -8.46
CA ARG A 101 -18.74 4.91 -9.92
C ARG A 101 -17.54 5.68 -10.42
N ILE A 102 -16.79 5.08 -11.34
CA ILE A 102 -15.60 5.67 -11.96
C ILE A 102 -15.98 6.08 -13.38
N VAL A 103 -15.75 7.34 -13.72
CA VAL A 103 -16.05 7.90 -15.04
C VAL A 103 -14.83 8.60 -15.62
N ARG A 104 -14.56 8.38 -16.91
CA ARG A 104 -13.57 9.16 -17.64
C ARG A 104 -14.12 10.57 -17.89
N THR A 105 -13.33 11.58 -17.61
CA THR A 105 -13.71 13.00 -17.73
C THR A 105 -13.07 13.70 -18.93
N GLY A 106 -12.20 13.00 -19.66
CA GLY A 106 -11.50 13.53 -20.83
C GLY A 106 -10.15 12.84 -21.01
N GLY A 107 -9.15 13.62 -21.39
CA GLY A 107 -7.79 13.16 -21.64
C GLY A 107 -7.63 12.51 -23.02
N ASP A 108 -6.50 12.77 -23.65
CA ASP A 108 -6.06 12.08 -24.85
C ASP A 108 -5.30 10.83 -24.42
N MET A 109 -5.95 9.67 -24.55
CA MET A 109 -5.36 8.38 -24.19
C MET A 109 -5.07 7.59 -25.48
N PRO A 110 -3.94 6.87 -25.52
CA PRO A 110 -3.62 6.00 -26.64
C PRO A 110 -4.77 5.07 -27.01
N THR A 111 -5.01 4.92 -28.31
CA THR A 111 -6.06 4.04 -28.84
C THR A 111 -5.53 2.64 -29.16
N ASP A 112 -4.22 2.46 -29.19
CA ASP A 112 -3.52 1.23 -29.58
C ASP A 112 -3.00 0.39 -28.40
N ARG A 113 -3.07 0.91 -27.16
CA ARG A 113 -2.53 0.26 -25.96
C ARG A 113 -3.29 0.67 -24.70
N GLU A 114 -3.20 -0.17 -23.68
CA GLU A 114 -3.74 0.16 -22.36
C GLU A 114 -3.03 1.37 -21.74
N THR A 115 -3.73 2.05 -20.83
CA THR A 115 -3.13 3.11 -19.99
C THR A 115 -3.40 2.81 -18.51
N LEU A 116 -2.37 2.88 -17.66
CA LEU A 116 -2.48 2.58 -16.24
C LEU A 116 -2.73 3.85 -15.41
N GLN A 117 -3.70 3.74 -14.52
CA GLN A 117 -4.02 4.68 -13.46
C GLN A 117 -4.17 3.94 -12.13
N TRP A 118 -4.36 4.69 -11.06
CA TRP A 118 -4.59 4.17 -9.72
C TRP A 118 -5.86 4.79 -9.15
N VAL A 119 -6.86 3.98 -8.85
CA VAL A 119 -8.02 4.40 -8.06
C VAL A 119 -7.70 4.18 -6.58
N CYS A 120 -7.61 5.26 -5.83
CA CYS A 120 -7.25 5.24 -4.41
C CYS A 120 -8.45 5.60 -3.54
N VAL A 121 -8.70 4.77 -2.53
CA VAL A 121 -9.73 4.94 -1.51
C VAL A 121 -9.03 5.16 -0.18
N LYS A 122 -9.13 6.38 0.34
CA LYS A 122 -8.66 6.75 1.68
C LYS A 122 -9.83 6.62 2.66
N ALA A 123 -9.64 5.82 3.69
CA ALA A 123 -10.55 5.70 4.82
C ALA A 123 -9.96 6.40 6.05
N VAL A 124 -10.78 7.18 6.75
CA VAL A 124 -10.41 7.96 7.92
C VAL A 124 -11.40 7.63 9.04
N PRO A 125 -10.93 7.12 10.20
CA PRO A 125 -11.78 6.88 11.35
C PRO A 125 -12.16 8.21 12.03
N PRO A 126 -13.22 8.22 12.85
CA PRO A 126 -13.44 9.32 13.78
C PRO A 126 -12.28 9.39 14.78
N GLU A 127 -12.06 10.57 15.34
CA GLU A 127 -11.16 10.73 16.49
C GLU A 127 -11.60 9.81 17.63
N ASN A 128 -10.66 9.37 18.46
CA ASN A 128 -10.99 8.51 19.57
C ASN A 128 -11.61 9.37 20.67
N GLU A 129 -12.66 8.86 21.30
CA GLU A 129 -13.22 9.51 22.47
C GLU A 129 -12.14 9.59 23.56
N PRO A 130 -11.97 10.74 24.22
CA PRO A 130 -11.07 10.87 25.35
C PRO A 130 -11.42 9.80 26.38
N SER A 131 -10.44 9.01 26.81
CA SER A 131 -10.69 8.00 27.83
C SER A 131 -11.10 8.70 29.14
N ASP A 132 -12.30 8.44 29.65
CA ASP A 132 -12.81 8.95 30.94
C ASP A 132 -12.06 8.35 32.15
N THR A 133 -11.08 7.48 31.87
CA THR A 133 -10.15 6.99 32.86
C THR A 133 -9.25 8.13 33.34
N GLN A 134 -9.36 8.46 34.63
CA GLN A 134 -8.30 9.05 35.45
C GLN A 134 -7.05 8.15 35.51
N ALA A 135 -6.55 7.69 34.36
CA ALA A 135 -5.31 6.97 34.26
C ALA A 135 -4.21 7.95 34.64
N LYS A 136 -3.70 7.84 35.88
CA LYS A 136 -2.50 8.55 36.34
C LYS A 136 -1.30 7.95 35.60
N GLY A 137 -1.11 8.33 34.35
CA GLY A 137 -0.08 7.80 33.46
C GLY A 137 -0.12 8.48 32.08
N ALA A 138 0.95 8.34 31.30
CA ALA A 138 0.97 8.79 29.91
C ALA A 138 0.13 7.81 29.07
N THR A 139 -0.93 8.31 28.45
CA THR A 139 -1.75 7.55 27.49
C THR A 139 -1.36 7.96 26.06
N LEU A 140 -1.28 6.98 25.15
CA LEU A 140 -1.01 7.23 23.74
C LEU A 140 -2.29 6.99 22.93
N ASP A 141 -2.82 8.05 22.32
CA ASP A 141 -3.95 7.95 21.41
C ASP A 141 -3.46 7.71 19.97
N LEU A 142 -3.87 6.58 19.37
CA LEU A 142 -3.45 6.17 18.03
C LEU A 142 -4.66 6.18 17.08
N ASN A 143 -4.61 7.07 16.09
CA ASN A 143 -5.54 7.09 14.96
C ASN A 143 -4.80 6.79 13.65
N LEU A 144 -5.29 5.80 12.91
CA LEU A 144 -4.72 5.38 11.63
C LEU A 144 -5.68 5.72 10.50
N SER A 145 -5.21 6.46 9.49
CA SER A 145 -5.88 6.53 8.19
C SER A 145 -5.22 5.56 7.22
N ILE A 146 -6.01 4.86 6.42
CA ILE A 146 -5.50 3.92 5.41
C ILE A 146 -5.86 4.43 4.03
N ASN A 147 -4.97 4.19 3.07
CA ASN A 147 -5.19 4.52 1.67
C ASN A 147 -4.91 3.29 0.83
N VAL A 148 -5.96 2.69 0.28
CA VAL A 148 -5.88 1.49 -0.56
C VAL A 148 -5.99 1.92 -2.01
N CYS A 149 -5.04 1.52 -2.86
CA CYS A 149 -5.01 1.90 -4.26
C CYS A 149 -5.00 0.67 -5.17
N ASP A 150 -6.01 0.58 -6.02
CA ASP A 150 -6.12 -0.45 -7.04
C ASP A 150 -5.69 0.08 -8.40
N LYS A 151 -5.18 -0.81 -9.25
CA LYS A 151 -4.90 -0.48 -10.65
C LYS A 151 -6.21 -0.22 -11.38
N LEU A 152 -6.36 0.97 -11.94
CA LEU A 152 -7.41 1.31 -12.89
C LEU A 152 -6.78 1.25 -14.29
N ILE A 153 -7.13 0.25 -15.08
CA ILE A 153 -6.52 0.02 -16.39
C ILE A 153 -7.53 0.41 -17.47
N PHE A 154 -7.23 1.47 -18.21
CA PHE A 154 -8.02 1.86 -19.37
C PHE A 154 -7.67 0.96 -20.56
N ARG A 155 -8.68 0.30 -21.12
CA ARG A 155 -8.54 -0.57 -22.30
C ARG A 155 -9.30 0.03 -23.49
N PRO A 156 -8.60 0.52 -24.53
CA PRO A 156 -9.22 1.00 -25.76
C PRO A 156 -10.03 -0.09 -26.47
N ASP A 157 -11.06 0.31 -27.22
CA ASP A 157 -11.88 -0.65 -27.97
C ASP A 157 -11.09 -1.41 -29.04
N ALA A 158 -9.98 -0.85 -29.56
CA ALA A 158 -9.12 -1.54 -30.52
C ALA A 158 -8.27 -2.66 -29.88
N VAL A 159 -8.05 -2.62 -28.56
CA VAL A 159 -7.31 -3.64 -27.82
C VAL A 159 -8.27 -4.76 -27.42
N LYS A 160 -8.23 -5.87 -28.16
CA LYS A 160 -9.15 -7.02 -28.00
C LYS A 160 -8.54 -8.13 -27.15
N GLY A 161 -9.39 -8.82 -26.40
CA GLY A 161 -8.99 -9.91 -25.51
C GLY A 161 -8.51 -9.44 -24.15
N THR A 162 -7.72 -10.28 -23.51
CA THR A 162 -7.20 -10.10 -22.15
C THR A 162 -5.69 -10.33 -22.11
N PRO A 163 -4.99 -9.86 -21.04
CA PRO A 163 -3.57 -10.09 -20.91
C PRO A 163 -3.19 -11.58 -20.90
N GLU A 164 -4.01 -12.46 -20.30
CA GLU A 164 -3.73 -13.90 -20.22
C GLU A 164 -3.76 -14.59 -21.59
N ASP A 165 -4.58 -14.12 -22.53
CA ASP A 165 -4.64 -14.66 -23.89
C ASP A 165 -3.31 -14.53 -24.64
N VAL A 166 -2.52 -13.51 -24.31
CA VAL A 166 -1.27 -13.15 -25.00
C VAL A 166 -0.06 -13.11 -24.07
N ALA A 167 -0.20 -13.51 -22.80
CA ALA A 167 0.88 -13.49 -21.83
C ALA A 167 2.03 -14.44 -22.21
N GLY A 168 1.75 -15.50 -22.97
CA GLY A 168 2.76 -16.39 -23.56
C GLY A 168 3.70 -15.71 -24.57
N ASN A 169 3.36 -14.51 -25.06
CA ASN A 169 4.20 -13.76 -26.00
C ASN A 169 5.30 -12.93 -25.30
N LEU A 170 5.35 -12.93 -23.97
CA LEU A 170 6.47 -12.33 -23.23
C LEU A 170 7.77 -13.02 -23.62
N ARG A 171 8.78 -12.21 -23.95
CA ARG A 171 10.12 -12.71 -24.27
C ARG A 171 11.04 -12.46 -23.10
N TRP A 172 11.91 -13.43 -22.84
CA TRP A 172 12.81 -13.38 -21.70
C TRP A 172 14.25 -13.46 -22.18
N VAL A 173 15.10 -12.59 -21.65
CA VAL A 173 16.53 -12.51 -21.98
C VAL A 173 17.33 -12.46 -20.69
N GLU A 174 18.19 -13.45 -20.47
CA GLU A 174 19.15 -13.44 -19.36
C GLU A 174 20.37 -12.58 -19.73
N THR A 175 20.79 -11.70 -18.83
CA THR A 175 22.02 -10.91 -19.00
C THR A 175 22.75 -10.82 -17.67
N GLY A 176 23.70 -11.75 -17.46
CA GLY A 176 24.45 -11.85 -16.21
C GLY A 176 23.56 -12.26 -15.04
N ASN A 177 23.38 -11.37 -14.05
CA ASN A 177 22.51 -11.59 -12.89
C ASN A 177 21.15 -10.88 -13.01
N LYS A 178 20.77 -10.50 -14.23
CA LYS A 178 19.52 -9.80 -14.53
C LYS A 178 18.70 -10.60 -15.52
N LEU A 179 17.39 -10.53 -15.35
CA LEU A 179 16.42 -11.11 -16.26
C LEU A 179 15.61 -9.98 -16.89
N LYS A 180 15.77 -9.76 -18.19
CA LYS A 180 14.97 -8.82 -18.96
C LYS A 180 13.71 -9.53 -19.45
N VAL A 181 12.57 -8.89 -19.28
CA VAL A 181 11.28 -9.31 -19.85
C VAL A 181 10.83 -8.25 -20.84
N GLU A 182 10.49 -8.68 -22.04
CA GLU A 182 10.00 -7.83 -23.14
C GLU A 182 8.53 -8.12 -23.36
N ASN A 183 7.71 -7.07 -23.32
CA ASN A 183 6.28 -7.16 -23.57
C ASN A 183 5.93 -6.56 -24.93
N PRO A 184 5.79 -7.39 -25.99
CA PRO A 184 5.42 -6.91 -27.31
C PRO A 184 3.91 -6.65 -27.46
N THR A 185 3.13 -6.72 -26.38
CA THR A 185 1.66 -6.67 -26.43
C THR A 185 1.12 -5.30 -26.01
N PRO A 186 -0.15 -4.97 -26.36
CA PRO A 186 -0.78 -3.71 -25.95
C PRO A 186 -1.28 -3.70 -24.49
N PHE A 187 -1.01 -4.74 -23.70
CA PHE A 187 -1.53 -4.90 -22.33
C PHE A 187 -0.48 -4.62 -21.27
N TYR A 188 -0.90 -4.16 -20.09
CA TYR A 188 -0.05 -4.23 -18.90
C TYR A 188 0.03 -5.68 -18.42
N MET A 189 1.24 -6.24 -18.42
CA MET A 189 1.50 -7.58 -17.91
C MET A 189 1.78 -7.50 -16.41
N ASN A 190 0.78 -7.91 -15.62
CA ASN A 190 0.83 -7.82 -14.17
C ASN A 190 1.24 -9.18 -13.62
N LEU A 191 2.54 -9.41 -13.43
CA LEU A 191 3.05 -10.70 -13.00
C LEU A 191 2.61 -11.02 -11.57
N ALA A 192 2.01 -12.20 -11.38
CA ALA A 192 1.67 -12.75 -10.07
C ALA A 192 2.88 -13.47 -9.47
N SER A 193 3.54 -14.27 -10.29
CA SER A 193 4.72 -15.05 -9.93
C SER A 193 5.62 -15.22 -11.13
N VAL A 194 6.92 -15.30 -10.86
CA VAL A 194 7.97 -15.66 -11.83
C VAL A 194 8.94 -16.58 -11.10
N THR A 195 9.30 -17.69 -11.73
CA THR A 195 10.38 -18.55 -11.26
C THR A 195 11.38 -18.78 -12.38
N VAL A 196 12.65 -18.97 -12.02
CA VAL A 196 13.73 -19.36 -12.95
C VAL A 196 14.37 -20.62 -12.35
N GLY A 197 14.38 -21.72 -13.10
CA GLY A 197 14.86 -23.02 -12.58
C GLY A 197 14.21 -23.43 -11.27
N GLY A 198 12.91 -23.10 -11.09
CA GLY A 198 12.13 -23.35 -9.88
C GLY A 198 12.36 -22.41 -8.70
N LYS A 199 13.27 -21.42 -8.80
CA LYS A 199 13.49 -20.42 -7.74
C LYS A 199 12.64 -19.16 -7.99
N PRO A 200 11.90 -18.65 -6.99
CA PRO A 200 11.06 -17.48 -7.17
C PRO A 200 11.88 -16.20 -7.33
N ILE A 201 11.43 -15.34 -8.25
CA ILE A 201 11.90 -13.97 -8.41
C ILE A 201 10.97 -13.06 -7.59
N THR A 202 11.56 -12.22 -6.75
CA THR A 202 10.83 -11.27 -5.89
C THR A 202 10.92 -9.84 -6.42
N GLY A 203 10.11 -8.93 -5.87
CA GLY A 203 10.10 -7.53 -6.31
C GLY A 203 9.52 -7.34 -7.70
N LEU A 204 8.53 -8.17 -8.07
CA LEU A 204 7.90 -8.11 -9.38
C LEU A 204 7.16 -6.79 -9.56
N GLU A 205 7.42 -6.14 -10.69
CA GLU A 205 6.66 -5.00 -11.18
C GLU A 205 5.78 -5.44 -12.36
N TYR A 206 4.81 -4.61 -12.73
CA TYR A 206 4.11 -4.79 -13.99
C TYR A 206 5.02 -4.39 -15.17
N ILE A 207 4.85 -5.06 -16.32
CA ILE A 207 5.48 -4.64 -17.58
C ILE A 207 4.47 -3.84 -18.39
N PRO A 208 4.74 -2.56 -18.70
CA PRO A 208 3.84 -1.76 -19.53
C PRO A 208 3.68 -2.31 -20.96
N PRO A 209 2.66 -1.87 -21.71
CA PRO A 209 2.50 -2.18 -23.11
C PRO A 209 3.71 -1.77 -23.96
N PHE A 210 4.15 -2.65 -24.87
CA PHE A 210 5.26 -2.39 -25.78
C PHE A 210 6.55 -1.88 -25.09
N ALA A 211 6.83 -2.43 -23.92
CA ALA A 211 7.93 -2.01 -23.07
C ALA A 211 8.65 -3.20 -22.44
N ASP A 212 9.81 -2.91 -21.86
CA ASP A 212 10.65 -3.90 -21.21
C ASP A 212 10.84 -3.57 -19.73
N LYS A 213 11.05 -4.61 -18.92
CA LYS A 213 11.45 -4.48 -17.52
C LYS A 213 12.63 -5.40 -17.22
N THR A 214 13.44 -5.01 -16.25
CA THR A 214 14.58 -5.81 -15.80
C THR A 214 14.38 -6.20 -14.35
N LEU A 215 14.39 -7.49 -14.09
CA LEU A 215 14.25 -8.10 -12.78
C LEU A 215 15.63 -8.54 -12.27
N ASN A 216 15.83 -8.44 -10.96
CA ASN A 216 17.03 -8.96 -10.32
C ASN A 216 16.89 -10.47 -10.17
N MET A 217 17.90 -11.20 -10.64
CA MET A 217 17.92 -12.66 -10.53
C MET A 217 18.81 -13.06 -9.32
N PRO A 218 18.33 -13.91 -8.41
CA PRO A 218 19.17 -14.46 -7.34
C PRO A 218 20.37 -15.17 -7.96
N GLY A 219 21.57 -14.96 -7.41
CA GLY A 219 22.80 -15.54 -7.95
C GLY A 219 22.72 -17.06 -8.14
N GLY A 220 23.22 -17.56 -9.27
CA GLY A 220 23.23 -18.99 -9.58
C GLY A 220 21.85 -19.58 -9.90
N THR A 221 20.91 -18.76 -10.34
CA THR A 221 19.60 -19.21 -10.84
C THR A 221 19.64 -19.20 -12.36
N ARG A 222 19.38 -20.35 -12.99
CA ARG A 222 19.36 -20.54 -14.45
C ARG A 222 18.35 -21.63 -14.79
N GLY A 223 17.91 -21.64 -16.05
CA GLY A 223 17.02 -22.66 -16.59
C GLY A 223 15.64 -22.10 -16.94
N ASP A 224 14.67 -23.00 -16.99
CA ASP A 224 13.32 -22.69 -17.47
C ASP A 224 12.66 -21.59 -16.66
N ILE A 225 12.01 -20.68 -17.38
CA ILE A 225 11.26 -19.57 -16.81
C ILE A 225 9.80 -19.96 -16.80
N GLU A 226 9.18 -19.89 -15.62
CA GLU A 226 7.74 -20.04 -15.46
C GLU A 226 7.17 -18.74 -14.91
N TRP A 227 6.05 -18.26 -15.46
CA TRP A 227 5.34 -17.12 -14.89
C TRP A 227 3.83 -17.28 -14.93
N ARG A 228 3.15 -16.50 -14.08
CA ARG A 228 1.71 -16.30 -14.09
C ARG A 228 1.40 -14.82 -14.12
N VAL A 229 0.29 -14.45 -14.73
CA VAL A 229 -0.23 -13.08 -14.69
C VAL A 229 -1.46 -13.02 -13.78
N ILE A 230 -1.63 -11.90 -13.09
CA ILE A 230 -2.88 -11.57 -12.43
C ILE A 230 -3.89 -11.21 -13.53
N THR A 231 -5.02 -11.91 -13.57
CA THR A 231 -6.08 -11.72 -14.58
C THR A 231 -6.86 -10.44 -14.33
N ASP A 232 -7.76 -10.08 -15.26
CA ASP A 232 -8.66 -8.93 -15.13
C ASP A 232 -9.58 -9.04 -13.91
N PHE A 233 -9.88 -10.26 -13.46
CA PHE A 233 -10.72 -10.55 -12.29
C PHE A 233 -9.93 -10.71 -10.98
N GLY A 234 -8.60 -10.56 -11.03
CA GLY A 234 -7.74 -10.59 -9.84
C GLY A 234 -7.23 -11.97 -9.42
N GLY A 235 -7.58 -13.04 -10.14
CA GLY A 235 -7.00 -14.37 -9.96
C GLY A 235 -5.63 -14.52 -10.64
N GLU A 236 -4.97 -15.65 -10.46
CA GLU A 236 -3.76 -16.00 -11.23
C GLU A 236 -4.13 -16.84 -12.46
N SER A 237 -3.49 -16.56 -13.58
CA SER A 237 -3.61 -17.37 -14.81
C SER A 237 -3.03 -18.78 -14.60
N HIS A 238 -3.23 -19.66 -15.59
CA HIS A 238 -2.39 -20.84 -15.75
C HIS A 238 -0.91 -20.43 -15.92
N PRO A 239 0.06 -21.32 -15.63
CA PRO A 239 1.46 -21.00 -15.82
C PRO A 239 1.78 -20.93 -17.32
N PHE A 240 2.75 -20.09 -17.64
CA PHE A 240 3.40 -20.00 -18.94
C PHE A 240 4.86 -20.39 -18.79
N HIS A 241 5.45 -20.96 -19.83
CA HIS A 241 6.82 -21.45 -19.82
C HIS A 241 7.64 -20.83 -20.95
N TYR A 242 8.90 -20.55 -20.68
CA TYR A 242 9.86 -20.05 -21.66
C TYR A 242 11.23 -20.69 -21.40
N ILE A 243 11.81 -21.26 -22.46
CA ILE A 243 13.16 -21.84 -22.42
C ILE A 243 14.09 -20.80 -23.04
N LEU A 244 15.12 -20.42 -22.29
CA LEU A 244 16.18 -19.56 -22.81
C LEU A 244 17.01 -20.39 -23.81
N GLU A 245 17.13 -19.90 -25.04
CA GLU A 245 18.08 -20.44 -26.03
C GLU A 245 19.54 -20.12 -25.66
#